data_AF-A0A3B8MYB6-F1
#
_entry.id   AF-A0A3B8MYB6-F1
#
_cell.length_a   1.000
_cell.length_b   1.000
_cell.length_c   1.000
_cell.angle_alpha   90.00
_cell.angle_beta   90.00
_cell.angle_gamma   90.00
#
_symmetry.space_group_name_H-M   'P 1'
#
loop_
_entity.id
_entity.type
_entity.pdbx_description
1 polymer ?
#
loop_
_entity_poly.entity_id
_entity_poly.type
_entity_poly.pdbx_seq_one_letter_code
_entity_poly.pdbx_strand_id
1 'polypeptide(L)'
;MPIKKLTSYYNQNEPFFLIRRFKFYKWFIPGFWDPKNIFSLVTSKQMIAKMVNLCPEPEREDRIIVANYPRNEMNMYHRNVVRRYLDSSAINVLKYIMILKKENYKIFGYFPTFRDWGNDILFTSDKECLQNFLDYLEYKKIIIVTKFHYNAKMINKELEKAKDELINNSNIIILKEEDDINYILPYLDLLISDYSS
;
A
#
# COMPACT_ATOMS: atom_id res chain seq x y z
N MET A 1 -1.71 -4.65 -7.05
CA MET A 1 -2.56 -3.49 -7.42
C MET A 1 -3.12 -3.73 -8.82
N PRO A 2 -4.45 -3.86 -9.04
CA PRO A 2 -4.93 -4.06 -10.40
C PRO A 2 -4.65 -2.76 -11.16
N ILE A 3 -4.03 -2.88 -12.33
CA ILE A 3 -3.99 -1.85 -13.37
C ILE A 3 -5.44 -1.67 -13.88
N LYS A 4 -6.35 -1.32 -12.97
CA LYS A 4 -7.76 -1.07 -13.28
C LYS A 4 -7.77 0.36 -13.83
N LYS A 5 -7.87 0.43 -15.16
CA LYS A 5 -8.31 1.60 -15.95
C LYS A 5 -7.24 2.63 -16.37
N LEU A 6 -6.02 2.22 -16.69
CA LEU A 6 -5.20 3.04 -17.63
C LEU A 6 -5.73 2.95 -19.06
N THR A 7 -6.31 1.80 -19.44
CA THR A 7 -6.92 1.58 -20.76
C THR A 7 -8.08 2.55 -21.07
N SER A 8 -8.85 2.99 -20.07
CA SER A 8 -9.92 3.96 -20.31
C SER A 8 -9.43 5.39 -20.53
N TYR A 9 -8.21 5.72 -20.10
CA TYR A 9 -7.58 7.01 -20.40
C TYR A 9 -7.03 7.06 -21.84
N TYR A 10 -6.74 5.90 -22.41
CA TYR A 10 -6.17 5.72 -23.74
C TYR A 10 -7.17 5.16 -24.76
N ASN A 11 -8.48 5.27 -24.51
CA ASN A 11 -9.44 5.10 -25.58
C ASN A 11 -9.28 6.29 -26.53
N GLN A 12 -8.51 6.06 -27.59
CA GLN A 12 -8.16 7.01 -28.63
C GLN A 12 -9.43 7.44 -29.37
N ASN A 13 -10.14 8.43 -28.83
CA ASN A 13 -11.07 9.21 -29.63
C ASN A 13 -10.23 10.23 -30.42
N GLU A 14 -10.20 10.07 -31.74
CA GLU A 14 -9.63 11.00 -32.74
C GLU A 14 -9.78 12.52 -32.45
N PRO A 15 -10.85 13.05 -31.82
CA PRO A 15 -10.94 14.49 -31.50
C PRO A 15 -9.80 15.05 -30.62
N PHE A 16 -9.07 14.23 -29.85
CA PHE A 16 -8.02 14.71 -28.95
C PHE A 16 -6.82 15.33 -29.67
N PHE A 17 -6.49 14.84 -30.87
CA PHE A 17 -5.36 15.35 -31.65
C PHE A 17 -5.62 16.73 -32.27
N LEU A 18 -6.89 17.05 -32.57
CA LEU A 18 -7.30 18.35 -33.09
C LEU A 18 -7.17 19.46 -32.04
N ILE A 19 -7.52 19.16 -30.79
CA ILE A 19 -7.51 20.14 -29.68
C ILE A 19 -6.07 20.50 -29.28
N ARG A 20 -5.11 19.59 -29.45
CA ARG A 20 -3.66 19.79 -29.17
C ARG A 20 -3.00 20.96 -29.92
N ARG A 21 -3.64 21.50 -30.97
CA ARG A 21 -3.15 22.68 -31.72
C ARG A 21 -3.40 24.00 -31.00
N PHE A 22 -4.32 24.05 -30.03
CA PHE A 22 -4.63 25.28 -29.30
C PHE A 22 -3.68 25.47 -28.12
N LYS A 23 -3.18 26.69 -27.87
CA LYS A 23 -2.27 26.99 -26.73
C LYS A 23 -2.81 26.57 -25.36
N PHE A 24 -4.14 26.43 -25.22
CA PHE A 24 -4.82 26.09 -23.97
C PHE A 24 -5.33 24.65 -23.91
N TYR A 25 -4.94 23.77 -24.84
CA TYR A 25 -5.43 22.38 -24.88
C TYR A 25 -5.26 21.61 -23.56
N LYS A 26 -4.22 21.95 -22.77
CA LYS A 26 -3.97 21.37 -21.44
C LYS A 26 -5.14 21.54 -20.49
N TRP A 27 -5.96 22.57 -20.66
CA TRP A 27 -7.16 22.82 -19.85
C TRP A 27 -8.27 21.80 -20.10
N PHE A 28 -8.18 21.09 -21.22
CA PHE A 28 -9.12 20.05 -21.63
C PHE A 28 -8.56 18.63 -21.42
N ILE A 29 -7.35 18.51 -20.87
CA ILE A 29 -6.76 17.22 -20.49
C ILE A 29 -7.00 17.00 -18.99
N PRO A 30 -7.55 15.84 -18.57
CA PRO A 30 -7.70 15.54 -17.16
C PRO A 30 -6.36 15.64 -16.42
N GLY A 31 -6.33 16.44 -15.36
CA GLY A 31 -5.12 16.68 -14.57
C GLY A 31 -4.10 17.66 -15.18
N PHE A 32 -4.37 18.25 -16.36
CA PHE A 32 -3.50 19.22 -17.04
C PHE A 32 -2.13 18.68 -17.47
N TRP A 33 -1.93 17.36 -17.44
CA TRP A 33 -0.69 16.69 -17.81
C TRP A 33 -0.65 16.48 -19.33
N ASP A 34 0.38 16.96 -20.01
CA ASP A 34 0.58 16.58 -21.41
C ASP A 34 1.15 15.15 -21.45
N PRO A 35 0.51 14.19 -22.15
CA PRO A 35 1.08 12.85 -22.36
C PRO A 35 2.48 12.85 -22.97
N LYS A 36 2.90 13.95 -23.63
CA LYS A 36 4.28 14.10 -24.14
C LYS A 36 5.32 14.24 -23.03
N ASN A 37 4.94 14.66 -21.83
CA ASN A 37 5.80 14.92 -20.69
C ASN A 37 5.66 13.87 -19.58
N ILE A 38 4.99 12.75 -19.87
CA ILE A 38 4.84 11.65 -18.93
C ILE A 38 6.01 10.68 -19.14
N PHE A 39 6.70 10.39 -18.04
CA PHE A 39 7.73 9.38 -17.95
C PHE A 39 7.26 8.28 -17.01
N SER A 40 7.59 7.05 -17.34
CA SER A 40 7.26 5.89 -16.51
C SER A 40 8.47 5.43 -15.74
N LEU A 41 8.27 5.27 -14.44
CA LEU A 41 9.31 4.85 -13.51
C LEU A 41 9.21 3.34 -13.29
N VAL A 42 10.31 2.64 -13.53
CA VAL A 42 10.42 1.19 -13.34
C VAL A 42 11.65 0.86 -12.50
N THR A 43 11.52 -0.15 -11.65
CA THR A 43 12.61 -0.54 -10.73
C THR A 43 13.72 -1.34 -11.41
N SER A 44 13.46 -1.93 -12.58
CA SER A 44 14.46 -2.70 -13.31
C SER A 44 14.11 -2.84 -14.79
N LYS A 45 15.13 -3.08 -15.63
CA LYS A 45 14.95 -3.41 -17.05
C LYS A 45 14.13 -4.70 -17.27
N GLN A 46 14.23 -5.65 -16.35
CA GLN A 46 13.44 -6.89 -16.41
C GLN A 46 11.93 -6.61 -16.24
N MET A 47 11.58 -5.60 -15.45
CA MET A 47 10.19 -5.16 -15.31
C MET A 47 9.65 -4.55 -16.60
N ILE A 48 10.49 -3.83 -17.35
CA ILE A 48 10.12 -3.28 -18.67
C ILE A 48 9.64 -4.40 -19.59
N ALA A 49 10.42 -5.48 -19.73
CA ALA A 49 10.07 -6.60 -20.59
C ALA A 49 8.71 -7.25 -20.22
N LYS A 50 8.35 -7.24 -18.93
CA LYS A 50 7.04 -7.72 -18.45
C LYS A 50 5.91 -6.73 -18.70
N MET A 51 6.18 -5.42 -18.64
CA MET A 51 5.20 -4.35 -18.81
C MET A 51 4.93 -4.00 -20.28
N VAL A 52 5.91 -4.16 -21.18
CA VAL A 52 5.78 -3.85 -22.61
C VAL A 52 4.63 -4.64 -23.26
N ASN A 53 4.38 -5.87 -22.80
CA ASN A 53 3.25 -6.67 -23.29
C ASN A 53 1.89 -6.30 -22.68
N LEU A 54 1.87 -5.48 -21.62
CA LEU A 54 0.68 -5.10 -20.86
C LEU A 54 0.28 -3.63 -21.05
N CYS A 55 1.19 -2.79 -21.54
CA CYS A 55 0.93 -1.39 -21.86
C CYS A 55 0.51 -1.26 -23.34
N PRO A 56 -0.64 -0.62 -23.64
CA PRO A 56 -1.21 -0.55 -24.99
C PRO A 56 -0.39 0.31 -25.97
N GLU A 57 0.64 1.02 -25.50
CA GLU A 57 1.68 1.55 -26.37
C GLU A 57 3.02 1.09 -25.79
N PRO A 58 3.96 0.60 -26.62
CA PRO A 58 5.34 0.54 -26.18
C PRO A 58 5.71 1.98 -25.88
N GLU A 59 5.72 2.34 -24.60
CA GLU A 59 6.36 3.56 -24.15
C GLU A 59 7.71 3.56 -24.84
N ARG A 60 7.90 4.51 -25.75
CA ARG A 60 9.17 4.67 -26.44
C ARG A 60 10.25 4.57 -25.36
N GLU A 61 11.25 3.71 -25.56
CA GLU A 61 12.23 3.40 -24.49
C GLU A 61 12.86 4.66 -23.88
N ASP A 62 12.89 5.76 -24.65
CA ASP A 62 13.32 7.11 -24.24
C ASP A 62 12.44 7.77 -23.15
N ARG A 63 11.31 7.17 -22.77
CA ARG A 63 10.37 7.67 -21.73
C ARG A 63 10.29 6.79 -20.50
N ILE A 64 11.11 5.75 -20.44
CA ILE A 64 11.20 4.87 -19.28
C ILE A 64 12.43 5.24 -18.45
N ILE A 65 12.21 5.60 -17.20
CA ILE A 65 13.26 5.87 -16.24
C ILE A 65 13.44 4.63 -15.38
N VAL A 66 14.63 4.02 -15.44
CA VAL A 66 14.99 2.91 -14.56
C VAL A 66 15.60 3.47 -13.27
N ALA A 67 14.79 3.53 -12.22
CA ALA A 67 15.22 3.97 -10.89
C ALA A 67 14.29 3.41 -9.80
N ASN A 68 14.70 3.53 -8.54
CA ASN A 68 13.86 3.10 -7.43
C ASN A 68 12.64 4.02 -7.27
N TYR A 69 11.56 3.52 -6.68
CA TYR A 69 10.42 4.36 -6.34
C TYR A 69 10.80 5.33 -5.21
N PRO A 70 10.44 6.63 -5.29
CA PRO A 70 10.70 7.58 -4.22
C PRO A 70 10.18 7.10 -2.86
N ARG A 71 9.01 6.45 -2.84
CA ARG A 71 8.43 5.87 -1.62
C ARG A 71 9.27 4.75 -0.97
N ASN A 72 10.18 4.13 -1.72
CA ASN A 72 11.08 3.10 -1.20
C ASN A 72 12.33 3.69 -0.53
N GLU A 73 12.58 4.99 -0.66
CA GLU A 73 13.71 5.64 0.03
C GLU A 73 13.61 5.47 1.55
N MET A 74 12.39 5.40 2.07
CA MET A 74 12.06 5.02 3.44
C MET A 74 12.75 3.75 3.93
N ASN A 75 12.87 2.77 3.02
CA ASN A 75 13.42 1.45 3.31
C ASN A 75 14.95 1.41 3.19
N MET A 76 15.52 2.36 2.45
CA MET A 76 16.95 2.38 2.11
C MET A 76 17.77 3.34 2.97
N TYR A 77 17.20 4.49 3.33
CA TYR A 77 17.96 5.57 3.99
C TYR A 77 17.66 5.67 5.49
N HIS A 78 18.65 6.16 6.25
CA HIS A 78 18.59 6.27 7.70
C HIS A 78 17.34 7.02 8.21
N ARG A 79 16.75 6.49 9.29
CA ARG A 79 15.54 6.95 9.99
C ARG A 79 15.43 8.47 10.15
N ASN A 80 16.55 9.16 10.36
CA ASN A 80 16.58 10.60 10.61
C ASN A 80 16.25 11.45 9.37
N VAL A 81 16.54 10.96 8.16
CA VAL A 81 16.24 11.69 6.92
C VAL A 81 14.74 11.72 6.68
N VAL A 82 14.09 10.59 6.91
CA VAL A 82 12.71 10.34 6.48
C VAL A 82 11.67 10.76 7.52
N ARG A 83 12.06 10.82 8.80
CA ARG A 83 11.19 11.26 9.91
C ARG A 83 10.53 12.61 9.69
N ARG A 84 11.15 13.53 8.95
CA ARG A 84 10.60 14.87 8.66
C ARG A 84 9.37 14.83 7.74
N TYR A 85 9.18 13.74 6.99
CA TYR A 85 8.06 13.54 6.07
C TYR A 85 6.93 12.71 6.68
N LEU A 86 7.10 12.26 7.92
CA LEU A 86 6.10 11.51 8.67
C LEU A 86 5.23 12.43 9.50
N ASP A 87 3.94 12.13 9.53
CA ASP A 87 3.04 12.76 10.47
C ASP A 87 3.27 12.27 11.92
N SER A 88 2.66 12.99 12.87
CA SER A 88 2.78 12.68 14.29
C SER A 88 2.25 11.29 14.65
N SER A 89 1.21 10.78 13.95
CA SER A 89 0.67 9.43 14.19
C SER A 89 1.68 8.35 13.82
N ALA A 90 2.25 8.41 12.63
CA ALA A 90 3.26 7.48 12.16
C ALA A 90 4.49 7.51 13.08
N ILE A 91 4.91 8.70 13.52
CA ILE A 91 6.01 8.84 14.48
C ILE A 91 5.70 8.16 15.81
N ASN A 92 4.46 8.26 16.30
CA ASN A 92 4.05 7.61 17.55
C ASN A 92 4.01 6.09 17.43
N VAL A 93 3.49 5.56 16.32
CA VAL A 93 3.52 4.13 16.01
C VAL A 93 4.96 3.61 15.99
N LEU A 94 5.87 4.33 15.33
CA LEU A 94 7.28 3.96 15.29
C LEU A 94 7.95 3.97 16.66
N LYS A 95 7.68 4.98 17.49
CA LYS A 95 8.18 5.03 18.87
C LYS A 95 7.69 3.83 19.67
N TYR A 96 6.41 3.49 19.56
CA TYR A 96 5.83 2.35 20.26
C TYR A 96 6.47 1.03 19.83
N ILE A 97 6.63 0.81 18.52
CA ILE A 97 7.33 -0.37 17.99
C ILE A 97 8.79 -0.43 18.45
N MET A 98 9.49 0.70 18.53
CA MET A 98 10.84 0.73 19.07
C MET A 98 10.91 0.36 20.55
N ILE A 99 9.89 0.68 21.35
CA ILE A 99 9.80 0.24 22.75
C ILE A 99 9.56 -1.27 22.80
N LEU A 100 8.58 -1.78 22.07
CA LEU A 100 8.26 -3.20 21.99
C LEU A 100 9.45 -4.05 21.56
N LYS A 101 10.22 -3.62 20.55
CA LYS A 101 11.43 -4.33 20.12
C LYS A 101 12.51 -4.34 21.22
N LYS A 102 12.64 -3.28 22.04
CA LYS A 102 13.54 -3.28 23.20
C LYS A 102 13.09 -4.26 24.29
N GLU A 103 11.78 -4.48 24.39
CA GLU A 103 11.17 -5.48 25.29
C GLU A 103 11.16 -6.90 24.69
N ASN A 104 11.87 -7.09 23.58
CA ASN A 104 12.07 -8.37 22.88
C ASN A 104 10.81 -8.91 22.19
N TYR A 105 9.85 -8.04 21.85
CA TYR A 105 8.72 -8.42 21.00
C TYR A 105 9.17 -8.61 19.54
N LYS A 106 8.53 -9.54 18.85
CA LYS A 106 8.61 -9.71 17.39
C LYS A 106 7.49 -8.93 16.72
N ILE A 107 7.81 -8.19 15.67
CA ILE A 107 6.88 -7.31 14.97
C ILE A 107 6.58 -7.92 13.60
N PHE A 108 5.39 -8.45 13.43
CA PHE A 108 4.95 -9.08 12.19
C PHE A 108 4.01 -8.12 11.46
N GLY A 109 4.28 -7.86 10.18
CA GLY A 109 3.37 -7.09 9.33
C GLY A 109 2.40 -8.02 8.63
N TYR A 110 1.10 -7.78 8.76
CA TYR A 110 0.07 -8.47 8.01
C TYR A 110 -0.71 -7.47 7.16
N PHE A 111 -0.52 -7.50 5.85
CA PHE A 111 -1.16 -6.55 4.93
C PHE A 111 -1.91 -7.32 3.85
N PRO A 112 -3.15 -7.75 4.13
CA PRO A 112 -3.96 -8.52 3.20
C PRO A 112 -4.47 -7.63 2.06
N THR A 113 -4.55 -8.20 0.86
CA THR A 113 -5.29 -7.56 -0.24
C THR A 113 -6.79 -7.63 0.00
N PHE A 114 -7.54 -6.68 -0.58
CA PHE A 114 -9.00 -6.70 -0.52
C PHE A 114 -9.54 -7.98 -1.17
N ARG A 115 -10.41 -8.70 -0.44
CA ARG A 115 -11.11 -9.89 -0.93
C ARG A 115 -12.59 -9.58 -1.06
N ASP A 116 -13.15 -9.91 -2.23
CA ASP A 116 -14.57 -9.68 -2.54
C ASP A 116 -15.51 -10.40 -1.55
N TRP A 117 -15.03 -11.45 -0.88
CA TRP A 117 -15.83 -12.29 0.02
C TRP A 117 -15.70 -11.85 1.49
N GLY A 118 -14.98 -10.77 1.77
CA GLY A 118 -14.91 -10.11 3.07
C GLY A 118 -14.16 -10.86 4.19
N ASN A 119 -13.85 -12.14 4.02
CA ASN A 119 -13.15 -12.91 5.06
C ASN A 119 -11.63 -12.69 5.00
N ASP A 120 -11.08 -12.36 6.16
CA ASP A 120 -9.66 -12.13 6.41
C ASP A 120 -9.28 -12.89 7.69
N ILE A 121 -8.02 -13.31 7.85
CA ILE A 121 -7.54 -14.19 8.94
C ILE A 121 -7.87 -13.63 10.33
N LEU A 122 -7.86 -12.31 10.48
CA LEU A 122 -8.23 -11.64 11.74
C LEU A 122 -9.76 -11.56 11.96
N PHE A 123 -10.55 -11.90 10.95
CA PHE A 123 -12.01 -11.79 10.93
C PHE A 123 -12.61 -13.16 10.59
N THR A 124 -12.32 -14.12 11.46
CA THR A 124 -13.00 -15.41 11.46
C THR A 124 -14.31 -15.30 12.24
N SER A 125 -15.34 -16.02 11.78
CA SER A 125 -16.58 -16.23 12.55
C SER A 125 -16.35 -17.15 13.75
N ASP A 126 -15.23 -17.89 13.77
CA ASP A 126 -14.81 -18.74 14.86
C ASP A 126 -14.06 -17.94 15.94
N LYS A 127 -14.80 -17.46 16.94
CA LYS A 127 -14.27 -16.67 18.05
C LYS A 127 -13.25 -17.42 18.90
N GLU A 128 -13.40 -18.74 19.05
CA GLU A 128 -12.48 -19.56 19.85
C GLU A 128 -11.12 -19.64 19.16
N CYS A 129 -11.12 -19.88 17.85
CA CYS A 129 -9.92 -19.86 17.05
C CYS A 129 -9.21 -18.49 17.10
N LEU A 130 -9.96 -17.39 16.99
CA LEU A 130 -9.39 -16.04 17.10
C LEU A 130 -8.76 -15.81 18.49
N GLN A 131 -9.45 -16.18 19.57
CA GLN A 131 -8.92 -16.01 20.92
C GLN A 131 -7.64 -16.83 21.14
N ASN A 132 -7.64 -18.11 20.73
CA ASN A 132 -6.45 -18.96 20.80
C ASN A 132 -5.26 -18.36 20.02
N PHE A 133 -5.53 -17.72 18.88
CA PHE A 133 -4.52 -17.02 18.12
C PHE A 133 -3.98 -15.79 18.88
N LEU A 134 -4.85 -14.96 19.47
CA LEU A 134 -4.44 -13.80 20.27
C LEU A 134 -3.61 -14.20 21.48
N ASP A 135 -4.03 -15.23 22.21
CA ASP A 135 -3.30 -15.78 23.36
C ASP A 135 -1.92 -16.30 22.95
N TYR A 136 -1.83 -16.92 21.76
CA TYR A 136 -0.55 -17.35 21.20
C TYR A 136 0.37 -16.17 20.89
N LEU A 137 -0.15 -15.07 20.32
CA LEU A 137 0.63 -13.85 20.07
C LEU A 137 1.18 -13.27 21.37
N GLU A 138 0.37 -13.21 22.42
CA GLU A 138 0.81 -12.73 23.74
C GLU A 138 1.89 -13.62 24.32
N TYR A 139 1.66 -14.94 24.38
CA TYR A 139 2.62 -15.92 24.90
C TYR A 139 3.97 -15.86 24.17
N LYS A 140 3.96 -15.64 22.85
CA LYS A 140 5.17 -15.54 22.04
C LYS A 140 5.77 -14.14 21.95
N LYS A 141 5.17 -13.14 22.60
CA LYS A 141 5.54 -11.72 22.49
C LYS A 141 5.59 -11.26 21.03
N ILE A 142 4.52 -11.56 20.28
CA ILE A 142 4.36 -11.15 18.89
C ILE A 142 3.36 -9.99 18.84
N ILE A 143 3.70 -8.98 18.06
CA ILE A 143 2.83 -7.87 17.70
C ILE A 143 2.51 -7.99 16.21
N ILE A 144 1.24 -7.97 15.86
CA ILE A 144 0.77 -7.90 14.48
C ILE A 144 0.49 -6.43 14.14
N VAL A 145 1.19 -5.90 13.15
CA VAL A 145 0.87 -4.61 12.54
C VAL A 145 0.08 -4.87 11.27
N THR A 146 -1.12 -4.32 11.18
CA THR A 146 -2.01 -4.53 10.03
C THR A 146 -2.61 -3.22 9.53
N LYS A 147 -3.10 -3.24 8.29
CA LYS A 147 -3.83 -2.14 7.67
C LYS A 147 -5.00 -2.71 6.88
N PHE A 148 -6.20 -2.23 7.18
CA PHE A 148 -7.41 -2.71 6.52
C PHE A 148 -7.82 -1.82 5.34
N HIS A 149 -8.47 -2.43 4.35
CA HIS A 149 -8.91 -1.74 3.14
C HIS A 149 -10.31 -1.12 3.32
N TYR A 150 -10.49 0.14 2.89
CA TYR A 150 -11.74 0.92 3.03
C TYR A 150 -13.01 0.17 2.58
N ASN A 151 -12.94 -0.54 1.46
CA ASN A 151 -14.10 -1.26 0.90
C ASN A 151 -14.58 -2.47 1.74
N ALA A 152 -13.77 -2.96 2.69
CA ALA A 152 -14.21 -4.03 3.59
C ALA A 152 -15.31 -3.54 4.55
N LYS A 153 -15.28 -2.24 4.92
CA LYS A 153 -16.26 -1.61 5.84
C LYS A 153 -17.67 -1.52 5.25
N MET A 154 -17.80 -1.32 3.94
CA MET A 154 -19.12 -1.09 3.33
C MET A 154 -19.96 -2.37 3.16
N ILE A 155 -19.33 -3.54 3.23
CA ILE A 155 -19.98 -4.82 2.88
C ILE A 155 -20.36 -5.62 4.13
N ASN A 156 -19.69 -5.41 5.28
CA ASN A 156 -19.86 -6.30 6.42
C ASN A 156 -19.82 -5.56 7.78
N LYS A 157 -20.99 -5.40 8.42
CA LYS A 157 -21.14 -4.82 9.77
C LYS A 157 -20.53 -5.68 10.89
N GLU A 158 -20.37 -6.98 10.67
CA GLU A 158 -19.73 -7.87 11.66
C GLU A 158 -18.21 -7.65 11.69
N LEU A 159 -17.63 -7.32 10.54
CA LEU A 159 -16.23 -6.91 10.37
C LEU A 159 -15.92 -5.62 11.16
N GLU A 160 -16.87 -4.69 11.24
CA GLU A 160 -16.74 -3.46 12.04
C GLU A 160 -16.68 -3.77 13.54
N LYS A 161 -17.55 -4.65 14.05
CA LYS A 161 -17.53 -5.09 15.45
C LYS A 161 -16.26 -5.85 15.82
N ALA A 162 -15.84 -6.79 14.96
CA ALA A 162 -14.61 -7.52 15.16
C ALA A 162 -13.38 -6.59 15.13
N LYS A 163 -13.43 -5.51 14.33
CA LYS A 163 -12.37 -4.50 14.34
C LYS A 163 -12.30 -3.78 15.69
N ASP A 164 -13.43 -3.43 16.29
CA ASP A 164 -13.46 -2.81 17.62
C ASP A 164 -12.92 -3.77 18.71
N GLU A 165 -13.24 -5.07 18.61
CA GLU A 165 -12.66 -6.10 19.49
C GLU A 165 -11.13 -6.18 19.32
N LEU A 166 -10.62 -6.14 18.10
CA LEU A 166 -9.18 -6.20 17.79
C LEU A 166 -8.43 -4.91 18.14
N ILE A 167 -9.03 -3.73 18.00
CA ILE A 167 -8.42 -2.43 18.37
C ILE A 167 -8.03 -2.40 19.84
N ASN A 168 -8.80 -3.10 20.69
CA ASN A 168 -8.55 -3.14 22.12
C ASN A 168 -7.51 -4.19 22.52
N ASN A 169 -7.02 -5.01 21.58
CA ASN A 169 -6.01 -6.02 21.87
C ASN A 169 -4.59 -5.41 21.79
N SER A 170 -3.80 -5.61 22.85
CA SER A 170 -2.44 -5.06 22.98
C SER A 170 -1.44 -5.62 21.95
N ASN A 171 -1.71 -6.80 21.39
CA ASN A 171 -0.86 -7.47 20.41
C ASN A 171 -1.18 -7.08 18.96
N ILE A 172 -2.16 -6.22 18.72
CA ILE A 172 -2.54 -5.79 17.37
C ILE A 172 -2.42 -4.27 17.24
N ILE A 173 -1.64 -3.81 16.27
CA ILE A 173 -1.55 -2.41 15.87
C ILE A 173 -2.22 -2.25 14.52
N ILE A 174 -3.31 -1.50 14.49
CA ILE A 174 -4.04 -1.19 13.26
C ILE A 174 -3.61 0.19 12.77
N LEU A 175 -2.94 0.23 11.62
CA LEU A 175 -2.56 1.47 10.95
C LEU A 175 -3.79 2.17 10.37
N LYS A 176 -3.71 3.50 10.22
CA LYS A 176 -4.78 4.24 9.57
C LYS A 176 -4.84 3.90 8.08
N GLU A 177 -6.00 4.11 7.47
CA GLU A 177 -6.24 3.75 6.07
C GLU A 177 -5.44 4.64 5.10
N GLU A 178 -5.15 5.86 5.51
CA GLU A 178 -4.34 6.84 4.81
C GLU A 178 -2.82 6.62 4.97
N ASP A 179 -2.39 5.87 5.98
CA ASP A 179 -0.97 5.72 6.33
C ASP A 179 -0.19 4.93 5.26
N ASP A 180 0.94 5.43 4.78
CA ASP A 180 1.84 4.64 3.92
C ASP A 180 2.57 3.58 4.76
N ILE A 181 2.46 2.31 4.40
CA ILE A 181 3.14 1.21 5.12
C ILE A 181 4.67 1.29 5.03
N ASN A 182 5.26 2.02 4.08
CA ASN A 182 6.72 2.03 3.89
C ASN A 182 7.50 2.51 5.13
N TYR A 183 6.88 3.29 6.03
CA TYR A 183 7.58 3.67 7.27
C TYR A 183 7.77 2.49 8.23
N ILE A 184 6.90 1.48 8.14
CA ILE A 184 6.90 0.35 9.08
C ILE A 184 7.74 -0.81 8.59
N LEU A 185 7.86 -1.00 7.26
CA LEU A 185 8.55 -2.14 6.66
C LEU A 185 9.96 -2.36 7.24
N PRO A 186 10.80 -1.33 7.49
CA PRO A 186 12.15 -1.52 8.04
C PRO A 186 12.18 -2.04 9.49
N TYR A 187 11.03 -2.07 10.18
CA TYR A 187 10.91 -2.49 11.57
C TYR A 187 10.27 -3.88 11.74
N LEU A 188 9.74 -4.45 10.65
CA LEU A 188 9.13 -5.76 10.66
C LEU A 188 10.19 -6.86 10.73
N ASP A 189 9.93 -7.86 11.56
CA ASP A 189 10.70 -9.11 11.63
C ASP A 189 10.17 -10.15 10.62
N LEU A 190 8.89 -10.07 10.27
CA LEU A 190 8.24 -10.89 9.25
C LEU A 190 7.18 -10.08 8.52
N LEU A 191 7.11 -10.21 7.20
CA LEU A 191 6.03 -9.66 6.38
C LEU A 191 5.17 -10.81 5.85
N ILE A 192 3.89 -10.78 6.19
CA ILE A 192 2.86 -11.70 5.73
C ILE A 192 1.96 -10.92 4.77
N SER A 193 1.95 -11.35 3.52
CA SER A 193 1.07 -10.78 2.49
C SER A 193 0.68 -11.87 1.50
N ASP A 194 -0.45 -11.69 0.83
CA ASP A 194 -0.93 -12.62 -0.19
C ASP A 194 -0.48 -12.22 -1.59
N TYR A 195 -1.18 -11.28 -2.23
CA TYR A 195 -0.95 -10.83 -3.60
C TYR A 195 -0.70 -9.31 -3.66
N SER A 196 -0.15 -8.73 -2.59
CA SER A 196 0.20 -7.32 -2.54
C SER A 196 1.48 -7.06 -3.34
N SER A 197 1.52 -5.91 -4.00
CA SER A 197 2.64 -5.45 -4.86
C SER A 197 3.49 -4.43 -4.12
#